data_AF-A0A9N9LZ70-F1
#
_entry.id   AF-A0A9N9LZ70-F1
#
_cell.length_a   1.000
_cell.length_b   1.000
_cell.length_c   1.000
_cell.angle_alpha   90.00
_cell.angle_beta   90.00
_cell.angle_gamma   90.00
#
_symmetry.space_group_name_H-M   'P 1'
#
loop_
_entity.id
_entity.type
_entity.pdbx_description
1 polymer ?
#
loop_
_entity_poly.entity_id
_entity_poly.type
_entity_poly.pdbx_seq_one_letter_code
_entity_poly.pdbx_strand_id
1 'polypeptide(L)'
;MFFQRIAATGVVAASVVLAASLPNVLVPRAADLPASYAEPYLNISLKIADYGCAPLPADHPFNTNNYIYFVDVLSDYYSVIATPLVTAEDKTACGSCVQVTYVTDANEKNRVYGITVDGTEGYYNFDKAGFAGLGGRESFNKGTLNVTAETVDIKKCERARQ
;
A
#
# COMPACT_ATOMS: atom_id res chain seq x y z
N MET A 1 30.17 -6.66 -62.71
CA MET A 1 29.34 -7.32 -61.69
C MET A 1 29.49 -6.54 -60.40
N PHE A 2 28.46 -5.78 -60.01
CA PHE A 2 28.43 -4.99 -58.78
C PHE A 2 27.59 -5.73 -57.74
N PHE A 3 28.13 -5.97 -56.54
CA PHE A 3 27.35 -6.42 -55.39
C PHE A 3 27.36 -5.31 -54.33
N GLN A 4 26.20 -4.66 -54.16
CA GLN A 4 25.90 -3.75 -53.05
C GLN A 4 25.81 -4.54 -51.74
N ARG A 5 26.51 -4.06 -50.70
CA ARG A 5 26.32 -4.51 -49.32
C ARG A 5 25.25 -3.61 -48.67
N ILE A 6 24.13 -4.18 -48.26
CA ILE A 6 23.13 -3.50 -47.43
C ILE A 6 23.48 -3.77 -45.97
N ALA A 7 23.82 -2.72 -45.24
CA ALA A 7 23.91 -2.72 -43.80
C ALA A 7 22.50 -2.60 -43.21
N ALA A 8 22.04 -3.63 -42.49
CA ALA A 8 20.87 -3.54 -41.64
C ALA A 8 21.36 -3.45 -40.19
N THR A 9 21.49 -2.21 -39.70
CA THR A 9 21.59 -1.90 -38.27
C THR A 9 20.33 -2.39 -37.57
N GLY A 10 20.47 -3.47 -36.79
CA GLY A 10 19.42 -3.97 -35.92
C GLY A 10 19.12 -2.93 -34.83
N VAL A 11 17.91 -2.38 -34.87
CA VAL A 11 17.34 -1.60 -33.78
C VAL A 11 17.09 -2.58 -32.64
N VAL A 12 17.87 -2.46 -31.56
CA VAL A 12 17.57 -3.11 -30.28
C VAL A 12 16.29 -2.46 -29.77
N ALA A 13 15.16 -3.14 -29.94
CA ALA A 13 13.94 -2.80 -29.24
C ALA A 13 14.20 -3.03 -27.75
N ALA A 14 14.54 -1.95 -27.03
CA ALA A 14 14.50 -1.95 -25.58
C ALA A 14 13.04 -2.21 -25.19
N SER A 15 12.76 -3.42 -24.74
CA SER A 15 11.49 -3.76 -24.10
C SER A 15 11.35 -2.86 -22.88
N VAL A 16 10.58 -1.78 -23.02
CA VAL A 16 10.16 -0.94 -21.91
C VAL A 16 9.16 -1.80 -21.13
N VAL A 17 9.67 -2.59 -20.18
CA VAL A 17 8.85 -3.20 -19.14
C VAL A 17 8.39 -2.04 -18.27
N LEU A 18 7.21 -1.49 -18.54
CA LEU A 18 6.53 -0.65 -17.56
C LEU A 18 6.30 -1.56 -16.33
N ALA A 19 7.06 -1.33 -15.26
CA ALA A 19 6.71 -1.88 -13.96
C ALA A 19 5.27 -1.45 -13.66
N ALA A 20 4.38 -2.41 -13.45
CA ALA A 20 2.99 -2.13 -13.15
C ALA A 20 2.94 -1.45 -11.77
N SER A 21 2.76 -0.14 -11.75
CA SER A 21 2.57 0.61 -10.51
C SER A 21 1.25 0.22 -9.87
N LEU A 22 1.22 0.12 -8.54
CA LEU A 22 -0.01 -0.09 -7.78
C LEU A 22 -1.08 0.96 -8.12
N PRO A 23 -2.38 0.61 -8.02
CA PRO A 23 -3.46 1.49 -8.45
C PRO A 23 -3.50 2.78 -7.60
N ASN A 24 -3.69 3.91 -8.29
CA ASN A 24 -3.80 5.23 -7.67
C ASN A 24 -5.26 5.68 -7.62
N VAL A 25 -6.09 4.99 -6.82
CA VAL A 25 -7.53 5.26 -6.70
C VAL A 25 -7.75 6.33 -5.62
N LEU A 26 -7.98 7.58 -5.98
CA LEU A 26 -8.29 8.63 -5.01
C LEU A 26 -9.71 8.45 -4.44
N VAL A 27 -9.84 7.98 -3.20
CA VAL A 27 -11.12 7.89 -2.47
C VAL A 27 -11.27 9.12 -1.57
N PRO A 28 -12.46 9.77 -1.51
CA PRO A 28 -12.69 10.93 -0.65
C PRO A 28 -12.39 10.66 0.83
N ARG A 29 -12.01 11.73 1.55
CA ARG A 29 -11.65 11.67 2.97
C ARG A 29 -12.73 10.97 3.81
N ALA A 30 -12.36 9.90 4.50
CA ALA A 30 -13.24 9.22 5.43
C ALA A 30 -13.49 10.10 6.68
N ALA A 31 -14.66 9.93 7.31
CA ALA A 31 -14.99 10.47 8.63
C ALA A 31 -13.99 9.98 9.69
N ASP A 32 -14.05 10.54 10.92
CA ASP A 32 -13.24 10.05 12.02
C ASP A 32 -13.54 8.57 12.28
N LEU A 33 -12.61 7.69 11.89
CA LEU A 33 -12.70 6.25 12.06
C LEU A 33 -11.62 5.77 13.04
N PRO A 34 -11.87 4.69 13.79
CA PRO A 34 -10.87 4.12 14.67
C PRO A 34 -9.71 3.52 13.89
N ALA A 35 -8.48 3.77 14.35
CA ALA A 35 -7.25 3.14 13.89
C ALA A 35 -6.52 2.46 15.04
N SER A 36 -5.98 1.27 14.78
CA SER A 36 -5.16 0.51 15.72
C SER A 36 -4.02 -0.22 14.98
N TYR A 37 -3.26 -1.04 15.69
CA TYR A 37 -2.43 -2.08 15.06
C TYR A 37 -3.08 -3.45 15.27
N ALA A 38 -2.86 -4.37 14.34
CA ALA A 38 -3.32 -5.75 14.51
C ALA A 38 -2.13 -6.71 14.63
N GLU A 39 -2.23 -7.65 15.57
CA GLU A 39 -1.20 -8.68 15.80
C GLU A 39 -0.83 -9.49 14.54
N PRO A 40 -1.76 -9.85 13.64
CA PRO A 40 -1.41 -10.57 12.42
C PRO A 40 -0.39 -9.83 11.55
N TYR A 41 -0.45 -8.49 11.48
CA TYR A 41 0.49 -7.68 10.69
C TYR A 41 1.87 -7.53 11.34
N LEU A 42 2.09 -8.12 12.53
CA LEU A 42 3.43 -8.30 13.11
C LEU A 42 4.20 -9.42 12.41
N ASN A 43 3.48 -10.41 11.86
CA ASN A 43 4.09 -11.52 11.14
C ASN A 43 4.18 -11.17 9.65
N ILE A 44 5.31 -10.58 9.26
CA ILE A 44 5.55 -10.14 7.87
C ILE A 44 5.62 -11.30 6.86
N SER A 45 5.69 -12.55 7.33
CA SER A 45 5.70 -13.75 6.50
C SER A 45 4.30 -14.29 6.17
N LEU A 46 3.24 -13.59 6.57
CA LEU A 46 1.87 -13.95 6.17
C LEU A 46 1.60 -13.55 4.72
N LYS A 47 0.78 -14.37 4.04
CA LYS A 47 0.46 -14.16 2.63
C LYS A 47 -0.68 -13.18 2.49
N ILE A 48 -0.57 -12.25 1.55
CA ILE A 48 -1.65 -11.32 1.20
C ILE A 48 -2.89 -12.09 0.71
N ALA A 49 -2.66 -13.27 0.11
CA ALA A 49 -3.71 -14.17 -0.37
C ALA A 49 -4.69 -14.66 0.72
N ASP A 50 -4.30 -14.59 1.99
CA ASP A 50 -5.11 -15.05 3.12
C ASP A 50 -6.01 -13.92 3.71
N TYR A 51 -6.03 -12.75 3.06
CA TYR A 51 -6.69 -11.53 3.52
C TYR A 51 -7.68 -10.96 2.49
N GLY A 52 -8.36 -9.86 2.84
CA GLY A 52 -9.44 -9.23 2.07
C GLY A 52 -9.05 -8.80 0.66
N CYS A 53 -7.76 -8.59 0.40
CA CYS A 53 -7.23 -8.32 -0.94
C CYS A 53 -6.99 -9.58 -1.79
N ALA A 54 -7.65 -10.69 -1.51
CA ALA A 54 -7.59 -11.87 -2.37
C ALA A 54 -8.94 -12.55 -2.55
N PRO A 55 -9.23 -13.14 -3.74
CA PRO A 55 -8.40 -13.10 -4.95
C PRO A 55 -8.48 -11.73 -5.66
N LEU A 56 -7.38 -11.33 -6.29
CA LEU A 56 -7.32 -10.18 -7.21
C LEU A 56 -7.13 -10.68 -8.65
N PRO A 57 -7.49 -9.86 -9.67
CA PRO A 57 -7.20 -10.16 -11.08
C PRO A 57 -5.72 -10.52 -11.30
N ALA A 58 -5.43 -11.46 -12.20
CA ALA A 58 -4.07 -11.94 -12.43
C ALA A 58 -3.10 -10.84 -12.89
N ASP A 59 -3.61 -9.81 -13.56
CA ASP A 59 -2.89 -8.62 -14.01
C ASP A 59 -2.79 -7.51 -12.94
N HIS A 60 -3.38 -7.71 -11.76
CA HIS A 60 -3.28 -6.75 -10.66
C HIS A 60 -1.81 -6.55 -10.23
N PRO A 61 -1.36 -5.32 -9.90
CA PRO A 61 0.03 -5.05 -9.54
C PRO A 61 0.59 -5.87 -8.37
N PHE A 62 -0.23 -6.29 -7.41
CA PHE A 62 0.20 -7.27 -6.39
C PHE A 62 0.68 -8.59 -6.99
N ASN A 63 -0.03 -9.11 -8.00
CA ASN A 63 0.32 -10.35 -8.66
C ASN A 63 1.51 -10.15 -9.62
N THR A 64 1.50 -9.07 -10.41
CA THR A 64 2.55 -8.84 -11.43
C THR A 64 3.88 -8.39 -10.83
N ASN A 65 3.89 -7.76 -9.65
CA ASN A 65 5.11 -7.44 -8.90
C ASN A 65 5.55 -8.56 -7.93
N ASN A 66 4.88 -9.71 -7.92
CA ASN A 66 5.15 -10.83 -7.03
C ASN A 66 5.09 -10.47 -5.53
N TYR A 67 4.18 -9.59 -5.13
CA TYR A 67 3.90 -9.35 -3.71
C TYR A 67 3.04 -10.49 -3.16
N ILE A 68 3.72 -11.51 -2.62
CA ILE A 68 3.07 -12.72 -2.08
C ILE A 68 2.83 -12.55 -0.58
N TYR A 69 3.80 -11.94 0.12
CA TYR A 69 3.83 -11.76 1.55
C TYR A 69 3.85 -10.28 1.94
N PHE A 70 3.48 -9.95 3.18
CA PHE A 70 3.59 -8.58 3.68
C PHE A 70 5.02 -8.04 3.61
N VAL A 71 6.04 -8.89 3.82
CA VAL A 71 7.45 -8.49 3.69
C VAL A 71 7.81 -7.99 2.28
N ASP A 72 7.17 -8.53 1.24
CA ASP A 72 7.45 -8.13 -0.13
C ASP A 72 6.98 -6.69 -0.37
N VAL A 73 5.80 -6.33 0.16
CA VAL A 73 5.28 -4.95 0.14
C VAL A 73 6.14 -4.03 1.00
N LEU A 74 6.52 -4.46 2.20
CA LEU A 74 7.36 -3.69 3.13
C LEU A 74 8.80 -3.49 2.60
N SER A 75 9.22 -4.24 1.59
CA SER A 75 10.51 -4.03 0.92
C SER A 75 10.53 -2.73 0.10
N ASP A 76 9.40 -2.37 -0.51
CA ASP A 76 9.25 -1.17 -1.35
C ASP A 76 8.52 -0.02 -0.63
N TYR A 77 7.70 -0.31 0.38
CA TYR A 77 6.79 0.66 1.02
C TYR A 77 6.94 0.75 2.54
N TYR A 78 6.60 1.90 3.13
CA TYR A 78 6.82 2.15 4.56
C TYR A 78 6.05 1.20 5.49
N SER A 79 4.79 0.92 5.16
CA SER A 79 3.83 0.24 6.03
C SER A 79 2.75 -0.47 5.21
N VAL A 80 2.09 -1.45 5.82
CA VAL A 80 0.88 -2.08 5.32
C VAL A 80 -0.31 -1.73 6.20
N ILE A 81 -1.49 -1.65 5.57
CA ILE A 81 -2.73 -1.25 6.24
C ILE A 81 -3.90 -2.11 5.76
N ALA A 82 -4.79 -2.44 6.68
CA ALA A 82 -6.13 -2.94 6.41
C ALA A 82 -7.11 -1.78 6.53
N THR A 83 -8.00 -1.66 5.54
CA THR A 83 -8.83 -0.45 5.40
C THR A 83 -10.31 -0.80 5.31
N PRO A 84 -11.22 0.13 5.62
CA PRO A 84 -12.65 -0.09 5.43
C PRO A 84 -13.08 0.12 3.97
N LEU A 85 -12.13 0.44 3.09
CA LEU A 85 -12.36 0.70 1.66
C LEU A 85 -12.36 -0.59 0.83
N VAL A 86 -11.89 -1.69 1.40
CA VAL A 86 -11.92 -3.01 0.77
C VAL A 86 -13.06 -3.80 1.40
N THR A 87 -14.05 -4.18 0.60
CA THR A 87 -15.14 -5.09 0.97
C THR A 87 -15.01 -6.41 0.20
N ALA A 88 -15.87 -7.38 0.51
CA ALA A 88 -15.92 -8.63 -0.24
C ALA A 88 -16.29 -8.40 -1.72
N GLU A 89 -17.14 -7.40 -1.97
CA GLU A 89 -17.69 -7.03 -3.28
C GLU A 89 -16.80 -6.04 -4.05
N ASP A 90 -16.11 -5.14 -3.34
CA ASP A 90 -15.25 -4.11 -3.93
C ASP A 90 -13.83 -4.16 -3.34
N LYS A 91 -12.88 -4.55 -4.19
CA LYS A 91 -11.45 -4.66 -3.86
C LYS A 91 -10.60 -3.62 -4.58
N THR A 92 -11.20 -2.57 -5.14
CA THR A 92 -10.48 -1.56 -5.93
C THR A 92 -9.44 -0.78 -5.13
N ALA A 93 -9.61 -0.68 -3.81
CA ALA A 93 -8.62 -0.05 -2.92
C ALA A 93 -7.39 -0.93 -2.64
N CYS A 94 -7.39 -2.22 -3.02
CA CYS A 94 -6.23 -3.08 -2.81
C CYS A 94 -4.99 -2.56 -3.55
N GLY A 95 -3.86 -2.50 -2.85
CA GLY A 95 -2.63 -1.91 -3.35
C GLY A 95 -2.58 -0.38 -3.33
N SER A 96 -3.68 0.30 -3.01
CA SER A 96 -3.67 1.76 -2.93
C SER A 96 -2.91 2.28 -1.72
N CYS A 97 -2.31 3.46 -1.85
CA CYS A 97 -1.61 4.16 -0.77
C CYS A 97 -2.58 5.02 0.03
N VAL A 98 -2.77 4.71 1.31
CA VAL A 98 -3.65 5.47 2.20
C VAL A 98 -2.81 6.33 3.13
N GLN A 99 -3.11 7.63 3.16
CA GLN A 99 -2.62 8.56 4.17
C GLN A 99 -3.62 8.59 5.32
N VAL A 100 -3.19 8.20 6.50
CA VAL A 100 -3.98 8.31 7.74
C VAL A 100 -3.42 9.45 8.57
N THR A 101 -4.31 10.32 9.06
CA THR A 101 -3.99 11.49 9.86
C THR A 101 -4.62 11.37 11.24
N TYR A 102 -3.77 11.41 12.28
CA TYR A 102 -4.18 11.58 13.67
C TYR A 102 -3.92 13.02 14.11
N VAL A 103 -4.88 13.62 14.81
CA VAL A 103 -4.70 14.92 15.48
C VAL A 103 -4.55 14.67 16.97
N THR A 104 -3.41 15.06 17.54
CA THR A 104 -3.14 14.88 18.97
C THR A 104 -3.96 15.84 19.82
N ASP A 105 -3.99 15.61 21.13
CA ASP A 105 -4.64 16.52 22.08
C ASP A 105 -3.98 17.91 22.10
N ALA A 106 -2.72 18.02 21.64
CA ALA A 106 -1.99 19.26 21.42
C ALA A 106 -2.26 19.91 20.05
N ASN A 107 -3.21 19.38 19.27
CA ASN A 107 -3.57 19.81 17.92
C ASN A 107 -2.43 19.66 16.88
N GLU A 108 -1.49 18.73 17.13
CA GLU A 108 -0.45 18.36 16.18
C GLU A 108 -0.98 17.31 15.21
N LYS A 109 -0.61 17.41 13.92
CA LYS A 109 -1.07 16.48 12.88
C LYS A 109 0.02 15.49 12.54
N ASN A 110 -0.18 14.24 12.95
CA ASN A 110 0.69 13.12 12.59
C ASN A 110 0.09 12.38 11.40
N ARG A 111 0.95 12.02 10.45
CA ARG A 111 0.55 11.35 9.20
C ARG A 111 1.36 10.08 9.01
N VAL A 112 0.68 9.02 8.61
CA VAL A 112 1.29 7.75 8.22
C VAL A 112 0.73 7.32 6.88
N TYR A 113 1.57 6.68 6.08
CA TYR A 113 1.26 6.17 4.75
C TYR A 113 1.37 4.65 4.77
N GLY A 114 0.35 3.94 4.31
CA GLY A 114 0.34 2.48 4.24
C GLY A 114 -0.29 1.96 2.95
N ILE A 115 0.23 0.83 2.46
CA ILE A 115 -0.35 0.10 1.32
C ILE A 115 -1.48 -0.79 1.79
N THR A 116 -2.64 -0.66 1.15
CA THR A 116 -3.82 -1.46 1.45
C THR A 116 -3.59 -2.92 1.07
N VAL A 117 -3.51 -3.81 2.04
CA VAL A 117 -3.31 -5.27 1.85
C VAL A 117 -4.50 -6.10 2.31
N ASP A 118 -5.49 -5.47 2.94
CA ASP A 118 -6.63 -6.15 3.56
C ASP A 118 -7.83 -5.19 3.72
N GLY A 119 -9.01 -5.80 3.96
CA GLY A 119 -10.27 -5.13 4.26
C GLY A 119 -10.67 -5.26 5.72
N THR A 120 -11.52 -4.34 6.16
CA THR A 120 -12.02 -4.27 7.55
C THR A 120 -13.44 -3.73 7.57
N GLU A 121 -14.17 -3.94 8.68
CA GLU A 121 -15.51 -3.39 8.86
C GLU A 121 -15.49 -2.07 9.64
N GLY A 122 -15.01 -1.00 9.01
CA GLY A 122 -15.11 0.36 9.56
C GLY A 122 -13.97 0.81 10.48
N TYR A 123 -12.78 0.21 10.36
CA TYR A 123 -11.59 0.59 11.12
C TYR A 123 -10.34 0.60 10.24
N TYR A 124 -9.23 1.17 10.71
CA TYR A 124 -7.93 1.04 10.06
C TYR A 124 -7.01 0.23 10.94
N ASN A 125 -6.41 -0.83 10.42
CA ASN A 125 -5.41 -1.59 11.16
C ASN A 125 -4.07 -1.55 10.45
N PHE A 126 -3.05 -1.06 11.16
CA PHE A 126 -1.69 -1.00 10.65
C PHE A 126 -0.84 -2.18 11.13
N ASP A 127 0.29 -2.39 10.46
CA ASP A 127 1.44 -2.97 11.13
C ASP A 127 1.90 -2.07 12.31
N LYS A 128 2.71 -2.64 13.21
CA LYS A 128 3.13 -1.93 14.43
C LYS A 128 3.96 -0.67 14.15
N ALA A 129 4.79 -0.67 13.11
CA ALA A 129 5.59 0.51 12.78
C ALA A 129 4.71 1.62 12.21
N GLY A 130 3.75 1.28 11.35
CA GLY A 130 2.72 2.19 10.87
C GLY A 130 1.95 2.85 12.02
N PHE A 131 1.42 2.06 12.95
CA PHE A 131 0.66 2.62 14.08
C PHE A 131 1.51 3.47 15.04
N ALA A 132 2.78 3.10 15.25
CA ALA A 132 3.72 3.92 16.01
C ALA A 132 3.94 5.30 15.36
N GLY A 133 3.88 5.40 14.04
CA GLY A 133 4.03 6.67 13.32
C GLY A 133 2.93 7.69 13.61
N LEU A 134 1.76 7.27 14.11
CA LEU A 134 0.66 8.19 14.42
C LEU A 134 0.83 8.91 15.77
N GLY A 135 1.48 8.30 16.76
CA GLY A 135 1.55 8.88 18.11
C GLY A 135 2.69 8.37 18.98
N GLY A 136 3.67 7.69 18.40
CA GLY A 136 4.80 7.11 19.11
C GLY A 136 4.36 6.09 20.15
N ARG A 137 4.84 6.24 21.38
CA ARG A 137 4.47 5.38 22.50
C ARG A 137 3.03 5.61 22.99
N GLU A 138 2.54 6.84 22.87
CA GLU A 138 1.21 7.20 23.35
C GLU A 138 0.08 6.57 22.53
N SER A 139 0.31 6.29 21.23
CA SER A 139 -0.69 5.57 20.43
C SER A 139 -0.94 4.16 20.99
N PHE A 140 0.10 3.47 21.44
CA PHE A 140 -0.03 2.15 22.07
C PHE A 140 -0.71 2.21 23.44
N ASN A 141 -0.50 3.27 24.22
CA ASN A 141 -1.19 3.46 25.50
C ASN A 141 -2.70 3.66 25.30
N LYS A 142 -3.09 4.40 24.25
CA LYS A 142 -4.50 4.64 23.89
C LYS A 142 -5.15 3.41 23.25
N GLY A 143 -4.37 2.53 22.61
CA GLY A 143 -4.83 1.32 21.92
C GLY A 143 -5.48 1.62 20.57
N THR A 144 -6.44 2.55 20.56
CA THR A 144 -7.17 3.00 19.37
C THR A 144 -7.12 4.53 19.26
N LEU A 145 -6.97 5.04 18.04
CA LEU A 145 -6.97 6.47 17.73
C LEU A 145 -8.10 6.80 16.76
N ASN A 146 -8.82 7.91 16.95
CA ASN A 146 -9.73 8.41 15.93
C ASN A 146 -8.92 9.18 14.88
N VAL A 147 -9.04 8.77 13.63
CA VAL A 147 -8.25 9.28 12.51
C VAL A 147 -9.12 9.65 11.33
N THR A 148 -8.62 10.54 10.48
CA THR A 148 -9.15 10.70 9.13
C THR A 148 -8.19 10.10 8.12
N ALA A 149 -8.69 9.59 7.02
CA ALA A 149 -7.88 8.95 5.99
C ALA A 149 -8.31 9.36 4.60
N GLU A 150 -7.36 9.35 3.67
CA GLU A 150 -7.60 9.59 2.24
C GLU A 150 -6.62 8.73 1.43
N THR A 151 -7.04 8.28 0.25
CA THR A 151 -6.10 7.65 -0.67
C THR A 151 -5.28 8.72 -1.37
N VAL A 152 -3.98 8.50 -1.48
CA VAL A 152 -3.01 9.45 -2.05
C VAL A 152 -2.16 8.77 -3.12
N ASP A 153 -1.35 9.58 -3.81
CA ASP A 153 -0.38 9.08 -4.78
C ASP A 153 0.53 8.01 -4.16
N ILE A 154 0.68 6.89 -4.88
CA ILE A 154 1.47 5.73 -4.46
C ILE A 154 2.89 6.10 -4.01
N LYS A 155 3.49 7.13 -4.62
CA LYS A 155 4.83 7.64 -4.28
C LYS A 155 4.95 8.15 -2.85
N LYS A 156 3.84 8.44 -2.17
CA LYS A 156 3.84 8.82 -0.75
C LYS A 156 4.12 7.64 0.17
N CYS A 157 3.77 6.42 -0.26
CA CYS A 157 4.02 5.20 0.49
C CYS A 157 5.40 4.60 0.20
N GLU A 158 6.03 4.98 -0.92
CA GLU A 158 7.32 4.42 -1.36
C GLU A 158 8.45 4.80 -0.40
N ARG A 159 9.26 3.81 -0.04
CA ARG A 159 10.56 4.06 0.57
C ARG A 159 11.45 4.72 -0.48
N ALA A 160 12.17 5.78 -0.11
CA ALA A 160 13.28 6.23 -0.94
C ALA A 160 14.26 5.06 -1.05
N ARG A 161 14.33 4.40 -2.22
CA ARG A 161 15.31 3.33 -2.46
C ARG A 161 16.69 3.90 -2.18
N GLN A 162 17.33 3.41 -1.12
CA GLN A 162 18.72 3.74 -0.79
C GLN A 162 19.67 3.07 -1.78
#